data_AF-A0A5N5JIX8-F1
#
_entry.id   AF-A0A5N5JIX8-F1
#
_cell.length_a   1.000
_cell.length_b   1.000
_cell.length_c   1.000
_cell.angle_alpha   90.00
_cell.angle_beta   90.00
_cell.angle_gamma   90.00
#
_symmetry.space_group_name_H-M   'P 1'
#
loop_
_entity.id
_entity.type
_entity.pdbx_description
1 polymer ?
#
loop_
_entity_poly.entity_id
_entity_poly.type
_entity_poly.pdbx_seq_one_letter_code
_entity_poly.pdbx_strand_id
1 'polypeptide(L)'
;MSLTPGIPLTTFRLIPPRSAGEVHLQRANLMRDFARFLAVGWENRLPAGVDVLSDLPFRGKLGSSLRQRLEKMRDELPVRFKPVVLDVLKSLPEIEALPWVLTHGDFVSDNIMVEPPLPSSSSESYRNRSTGHWPGSLRGLIDWAESEYLPFGICLYGAEELLGQTVRTWDPTAKEEKSRFAYYPSAGDLRRLFWHEMEVAVPPLARDKELRGTVEQARLLGILLWHGFAFDDGAIDRVVEEGRDRDEVQRLDMFLFGTDERGTDERGMTERGMTGSGGGGGGEKGVGDGAKGKGKEKAAVDVSEKGKGKEREVSKGQKFLRRMSSMISL
;
A
#
# COMPACT_ATOMS: atom_id res chain seq x y z
N MET A 1 25.43 16.12 -12.13
CA MET A 1 24.29 15.70 -11.29
C MET A 1 24.38 14.19 -11.11
N SER A 2 24.57 13.72 -9.87
CA SER A 2 24.55 12.28 -9.57
C SER A 2 23.10 11.82 -9.56
N LEU A 3 22.73 10.86 -10.41
CA LEU A 3 21.43 10.20 -10.33
C LEU A 3 21.37 9.42 -9.01
N THR A 4 20.22 9.42 -8.33
CA THR A 4 20.00 8.54 -7.18
C THR A 4 20.13 7.08 -7.65
N PRO A 5 21.00 6.26 -7.04
CA PRO A 5 21.20 4.90 -7.47
C PRO A 5 19.96 4.03 -7.23
N GLY A 6 19.78 3.02 -8.08
CA GLY A 6 18.67 2.06 -8.00
C GLY A 6 17.60 2.27 -9.07
N ILE A 7 16.53 1.48 -8.98
CA ILE A 7 15.33 1.60 -9.80
C ILE A 7 14.10 1.79 -8.90
N PRO A 8 13.01 2.45 -9.37
CA PRO A 8 11.79 2.56 -8.58
C PRO A 8 11.21 1.19 -8.21
N LEU A 9 10.64 1.06 -7.01
CA LEU A 9 10.06 -0.20 -6.52
C LEU A 9 8.92 -0.69 -7.41
N THR A 10 8.15 0.22 -8.01
CA THR A 10 7.15 -0.13 -9.04
C THR A 10 7.78 -0.86 -10.21
N THR A 11 8.89 -0.36 -10.74
CA THR A 11 9.63 -0.99 -11.84
C THR A 11 10.23 -2.32 -11.39
N PHE A 12 10.81 -2.37 -10.19
CA PHE A 12 11.37 -3.60 -9.62
C PHE A 12 10.32 -4.72 -9.50
N ARG A 13 9.11 -4.41 -9.04
CA ARG A 13 7.99 -5.36 -8.87
C ARG A 13 7.49 -5.94 -10.21
N LEU A 14 7.76 -5.30 -11.34
CA LEU A 14 7.41 -5.80 -12.67
C LEU A 14 8.40 -6.83 -13.22
N ILE A 15 9.59 -6.95 -12.62
CA ILE A 15 10.62 -7.88 -13.07
C ILE A 15 10.26 -9.28 -12.56
N PRO A 16 10.06 -10.28 -13.45
CA PRO A 16 9.72 -11.63 -13.02
C PRO A 16 10.85 -12.23 -12.18
N PRO A 17 10.55 -12.75 -10.98
CA PRO A 17 11.54 -13.41 -10.15
C PRO A 17 11.87 -14.80 -10.69
N ARG A 18 13.07 -15.33 -10.38
CA ARG A 18 13.47 -16.68 -10.81
C ARG A 18 12.83 -17.77 -9.94
N SER A 19 12.53 -17.45 -8.69
CA SER A 19 11.90 -18.38 -7.75
C SER A 19 11.11 -17.66 -6.66
N ALA A 20 10.20 -18.38 -5.99
CA ALA A 20 9.49 -17.85 -4.83
C ALA A 20 10.44 -17.48 -3.67
N GLY A 21 11.53 -18.24 -3.49
CA GLY A 21 12.54 -17.96 -2.48
C GLY A 21 13.29 -16.64 -2.73
N GLU A 22 13.58 -16.33 -4.00
CA GLU A 22 14.20 -15.06 -4.39
C GLU A 22 13.28 -13.88 -4.07
N VAL A 23 11.99 -13.98 -4.42
CA VAL A 23 11.00 -12.93 -4.10
C VAL A 23 10.95 -12.68 -2.60
N HIS A 24 10.89 -13.75 -1.81
CA HIS A 24 10.83 -13.63 -0.37
C HIS A 24 12.08 -12.94 0.18
N LEU A 25 13.27 -13.31 -0.29
CA LEU A 25 14.53 -12.69 0.12
C LEU A 25 14.59 -11.19 -0.25
N GLN A 26 14.19 -10.84 -1.48
CA GLN A 26 14.17 -9.45 -1.95
C GLN A 26 13.24 -8.57 -1.09
N ARG A 27 12.03 -9.06 -0.79
CA ARG A 27 11.08 -8.37 0.09
C ARG A 27 11.61 -8.28 1.53
N ALA A 28 12.25 -9.34 2.02
CA ALA A 28 12.85 -9.33 3.35
C ALA A 28 13.98 -8.28 3.43
N ASN A 29 14.84 -8.18 2.42
CA ASN A 29 15.88 -7.15 2.36
C ASN A 29 15.29 -5.74 2.41
N LEU A 30 14.24 -5.48 1.62
CA LEU A 30 13.55 -4.19 1.64
C LEU A 30 12.98 -3.86 3.02
N MET A 31 12.31 -4.81 3.68
CA MET A 31 11.75 -4.58 5.02
C MET A 31 12.83 -4.32 6.08
N ARG A 32 13.97 -5.04 6.03
CA ARG A 32 15.12 -4.79 6.93
C ARG A 32 15.70 -3.40 6.71
N ASP A 33 15.95 -3.04 5.46
CA ASP A 33 16.58 -1.76 5.13
C ASP A 33 15.61 -0.61 5.43
N PHE A 34 14.30 -0.79 5.25
CA PHE A 34 13.29 0.19 5.64
C PHE A 34 13.22 0.40 7.16
N ALA A 35 13.25 -0.66 7.96
CA ALA A 35 13.34 -0.55 9.41
C ALA A 35 14.59 0.23 9.86
N ARG A 36 15.74 -0.08 9.27
CA ARG A 36 17.01 0.63 9.55
C ARG A 36 16.95 2.09 9.13
N PHE A 37 16.35 2.39 7.98
CA PHE A 37 16.13 3.76 7.53
C PHE A 37 15.29 4.55 8.54
N LEU A 38 14.19 4.00 9.05
CA LEU A 38 13.38 4.65 10.07
C LEU A 38 14.15 4.84 11.39
N ALA A 39 14.99 3.88 11.77
CA ALA A 39 15.85 3.99 12.95
C ALA A 39 16.86 5.14 12.83
N VAL A 40 17.36 5.45 11.64
CA VAL A 40 18.20 6.66 11.42
C VAL A 40 17.41 7.92 11.79
N GLY A 41 16.12 7.99 11.49
CA GLY A 41 15.25 9.09 11.93
C GLY A 41 15.19 9.20 13.46
N TRP A 42 15.09 8.08 14.18
CA TRP A 42 15.16 8.06 15.64
C TRP A 42 16.51 8.55 16.18
N GLU A 43 17.62 8.11 15.59
CA GLU A 43 18.96 8.56 16.00
C GLU A 43 19.15 10.07 15.82
N ASN A 44 18.55 10.62 14.76
CA ASN A 44 18.61 12.05 14.40
C ASN A 44 17.35 12.83 14.82
N ARG A 45 16.61 12.33 15.80
CA ARG A 45 15.44 13.00 16.39
C ARG A 45 15.82 14.37 16.97
N LEU A 46 14.86 15.29 17.02
CA LEU A 46 15.06 16.58 17.68
C LEU A 46 15.45 16.38 19.16
N PRO A 47 16.36 17.21 19.71
CA PRO A 47 16.74 17.12 21.11
C PRO A 47 15.55 17.26 22.06
N ALA A 48 15.57 16.50 23.16
CA ALA A 48 14.55 16.64 24.20
C ALA A 48 14.61 18.05 24.81
N GLY A 49 13.46 18.70 24.97
CA GLY A 49 13.37 20.05 25.52
C GLY A 49 13.53 21.19 24.50
N VAL A 50 13.74 20.88 23.20
CA VAL A 50 13.26 21.81 22.17
C VAL A 50 11.77 21.93 22.39
N ASP A 51 11.29 23.13 22.69
CA ASP A 51 9.88 23.36 22.90
C ASP A 51 9.18 23.33 21.54
N VAL A 52 8.95 22.11 21.04
CA VAL A 52 8.24 21.86 19.79
C VAL A 52 6.82 22.46 19.88
N LEU A 53 6.29 22.75 21.07
CA LEU A 53 5.00 23.42 21.27
C LEU A 53 5.07 24.95 21.10
N SER A 54 6.21 25.61 21.37
CA SER A 54 6.37 27.07 21.18
C SER A 54 7.14 27.46 19.92
N ASP A 55 8.02 26.60 19.39
CA ASP A 55 8.67 26.79 18.09
C ASP A 55 7.82 26.15 16.97
N LEU A 56 6.74 26.87 16.63
CA LEU A 56 5.86 26.64 15.47
C LEU A 56 6.55 26.31 14.12
N PRO A 57 7.79 26.75 13.79
CA PRO A 57 8.38 26.45 12.48
C PRO A 57 8.61 24.97 12.20
N PHE A 58 8.72 24.12 13.24
CA PHE A 58 9.12 22.72 13.05
C PHE A 58 7.94 21.76 12.83
N ARG A 59 6.77 22.05 13.41
CA ARG A 59 5.61 21.13 13.35
C ARG A 59 4.92 21.02 12.00
N GLY A 60 5.37 21.79 11.00
CA GLY A 60 4.76 21.89 9.68
C GLY A 60 3.23 22.00 9.70
N LYS A 61 2.58 21.60 8.60
CA LYS A 61 1.12 21.70 8.46
C LYS A 61 0.42 20.50 9.08
N LEU A 62 1.01 19.32 9.00
CA LEU A 62 0.40 18.08 9.46
C LEU A 62 0.53 17.92 10.98
N GLY A 63 1.72 18.13 11.54
CA GLY A 63 2.04 18.02 12.96
C GLY A 63 1.32 19.07 13.80
N SER A 64 1.03 20.25 13.26
CA SER A 64 0.21 21.27 13.92
C SER A 64 -1.30 21.00 13.89
N SER A 65 -1.77 20.03 13.09
CA SER A 65 -3.20 19.75 12.87
C SER A 65 -3.63 18.32 13.22
N LEU A 66 -2.76 17.51 13.87
CA LEU A 66 -3.04 16.10 14.19
C LEU A 66 -4.37 15.88 14.92
N ARG A 67 -4.60 16.62 16.01
CA ARG A 67 -5.84 16.55 16.81
C ARG A 67 -7.07 16.88 15.97
N GLN A 68 -7.02 18.01 15.27
CA GLN A 68 -8.13 18.48 14.44
C GLN A 68 -8.49 17.47 13.35
N ARG A 69 -7.48 16.88 12.70
CA ARG A 69 -7.67 15.86 11.66
C ARG A 69 -8.30 14.59 12.21
N LEU A 70 -7.85 14.14 13.38
CA LEU A 70 -8.45 12.98 14.05
C LEU A 70 -9.89 13.25 14.51
N GLU A 71 -10.18 14.42 15.04
CA GLU A 71 -11.55 14.81 15.41
C GLU A 71 -12.46 14.85 14.19
N LYS A 72 -11.97 15.37 13.07
CA LYS A 72 -12.70 15.33 11.79
C LYS A 72 -12.97 13.89 11.34
N MET A 73 -11.96 13.03 11.38
CA MET A 73 -12.11 11.60 11.05
C MET A 73 -13.07 10.88 12.00
N ARG A 74 -13.09 11.20 13.29
CA ARG A 74 -14.06 10.64 14.26
C ARG A 74 -15.50 10.92 13.83
N ASP A 75 -15.73 12.12 13.30
CA ASP A 75 -17.07 12.57 12.93
C ASP A 75 -17.48 12.00 11.57
N GLU A 76 -16.57 12.03 10.58
CA GLU A 76 -16.87 11.78 9.17
C GLU A 76 -16.54 10.36 8.66
N LEU A 77 -15.58 9.64 9.26
CA LEU A 77 -15.25 8.28 8.77
C LEU A 77 -16.41 7.30 8.98
N PRO A 78 -16.52 6.27 8.11
CA PRO A 78 -17.44 5.15 8.32
C PRO A 78 -17.34 4.58 9.74
N VAL A 79 -18.50 4.21 10.31
CA VAL A 79 -18.65 3.83 11.73
C VAL A 79 -17.66 2.75 12.17
N ARG A 80 -17.31 1.82 11.28
CA ARG A 80 -16.37 0.73 11.56
C ARG A 80 -14.95 1.19 11.92
N PHE A 81 -14.52 2.36 11.44
CA PHE A 81 -13.18 2.91 11.73
C PHE A 81 -13.14 3.74 13.03
N LYS A 82 -14.29 4.23 13.51
CA LYS A 82 -14.38 5.13 14.66
C LYS A 82 -13.73 4.59 15.94
N PRO A 83 -13.83 3.29 16.29
CA PRO A 83 -13.14 2.76 17.46
C PRO A 83 -11.63 2.97 17.42
N VAL A 84 -11.00 2.79 16.25
CA VAL A 84 -9.55 3.01 16.07
C VAL A 84 -9.22 4.50 16.21
N VAL A 85 -10.00 5.37 15.58
CA VAL A 85 -9.80 6.83 15.70
C VAL A 85 -9.90 7.30 17.15
N LEU A 86 -10.87 6.79 17.91
CA LEU A 86 -11.05 7.13 19.32
C LEU A 86 -9.89 6.64 20.20
N ASP A 87 -9.38 5.44 19.93
CA ASP A 87 -8.21 4.89 20.63
C ASP A 87 -6.95 5.74 20.36
N VAL A 88 -6.71 6.08 19.09
CA VAL A 88 -5.60 6.96 18.70
C VAL A 88 -5.74 8.37 19.26
N LEU A 89 -6.97 8.94 19.28
CA LEU A 89 -7.25 10.24 19.92
C LEU A 89 -6.93 10.24 21.41
N LYS A 90 -7.24 9.13 22.09
CA LYS A 90 -6.96 8.97 23.52
C LYS A 90 -5.45 8.90 23.78
N SER A 91 -4.70 8.21 22.91
CA SER A 91 -3.24 8.09 22.99
C SER A 91 -2.48 9.28 22.38
N LEU A 92 -3.17 10.29 21.85
CA LEU A 92 -2.53 11.40 21.16
C LEU A 92 -1.52 12.17 22.03
N PRO A 93 -1.78 12.47 23.32
CA PRO A 93 -0.78 13.13 24.16
C PRO A 93 0.53 12.33 24.29
N GLU A 94 0.43 11.01 24.44
CA GLU A 94 1.60 10.12 24.51
C GLU A 94 2.31 10.03 23.15
N ILE A 95 1.56 10.02 22.04
CA ILE A 95 2.13 10.07 20.69
C ILE A 95 2.89 11.39 20.50
N GLU A 96 2.31 12.54 20.83
CA GLU A 96 2.98 13.85 20.68
C GLU A 96 4.21 14.00 21.57
N ALA A 97 4.29 13.23 22.66
CA ALA A 97 5.45 13.14 23.54
C ALA A 97 6.56 12.20 23.00
N LEU A 98 6.31 11.41 21.95
CA LEU A 98 7.36 10.67 21.27
C LEU A 98 8.36 11.64 20.63
N PRO A 99 9.59 11.19 20.38
CA PRO A 99 10.54 12.06 19.73
C PRO A 99 10.13 12.44 18.31
N TRP A 100 10.31 13.71 17.98
CA TRP A 100 10.00 14.23 16.66
C TRP A 100 11.16 13.98 15.70
N VAL A 101 10.85 13.38 14.56
CA VAL A 101 11.81 12.96 13.53
C VAL A 101 11.40 13.51 12.18
N LEU A 102 12.37 13.74 11.30
CA LEU A 102 12.06 14.08 9.91
C LEU A 102 11.43 12.86 9.22
N THR A 103 10.22 13.04 8.71
CA THR A 103 9.47 12.03 7.97
C THR A 103 9.43 12.37 6.48
N HIS A 104 9.25 11.37 5.62
CA HIS A 104 9.22 11.58 4.16
C HIS A 104 7.95 12.29 3.68
N GLY A 105 6.81 12.02 4.32
CA GLY A 105 5.50 12.51 3.90
C GLY A 105 4.78 11.58 2.93
N ASP A 106 5.44 11.11 1.86
CA ASP A 106 4.79 10.34 0.79
C ASP A 106 5.45 8.97 0.48
N PHE A 107 4.98 7.90 1.14
CA PHE A 107 5.52 6.54 0.98
C PHE A 107 4.80 5.71 -0.09
N VAL A 108 4.82 6.19 -1.34
CA VAL A 108 4.39 5.40 -2.50
C VAL A 108 5.55 4.65 -3.16
N SER A 109 5.25 3.51 -3.80
CA SER A 109 6.28 2.66 -4.43
C SER A 109 7.07 3.33 -5.55
N ASP A 110 6.59 4.43 -6.13
CA ASP A 110 7.35 5.19 -7.12
C ASP A 110 8.47 6.04 -6.49
N ASN A 111 8.32 6.42 -5.21
CA ASN A 111 9.29 7.21 -4.47
C ASN A 111 10.40 6.37 -3.81
N ILE A 112 10.25 5.03 -3.85
CA ILE A 112 11.18 4.10 -3.21
C ILE A 112 12.15 3.54 -4.24
N MET A 113 13.44 3.84 -4.08
CA MET A 113 14.50 3.35 -4.96
C MET A 113 15.13 2.09 -4.37
N VAL A 114 15.21 1.01 -5.15
CA VAL A 114 15.76 -0.28 -4.73
C VAL A 114 16.87 -0.78 -5.64
N GLU A 115 17.70 -1.67 -5.10
CA GLU A 115 18.76 -2.33 -5.85
C GLU A 115 18.13 -3.27 -6.90
N PRO A 116 18.49 -3.14 -8.19
CA PRO A 116 17.90 -3.95 -9.24
C PRO A 116 18.26 -5.45 -9.11
N PRO A 117 17.47 -6.35 -9.72
CA PRO A 117 17.83 -7.76 -9.83
C PRO A 117 19.12 -7.95 -10.64
N LEU A 118 19.85 -9.01 -10.32
CA LEU A 118 21.03 -9.35 -11.10
C LEU A 118 20.66 -9.94 -12.47
N PRO A 119 21.49 -9.72 -13.51
CA PRO A 119 21.30 -10.33 -14.81
C PRO A 119 21.20 -11.86 -14.72
N SER A 120 20.35 -12.46 -15.55
CA SER A 120 20.02 -13.90 -15.54
C SER A 120 21.24 -14.84 -15.69
N SER A 121 22.38 -14.35 -16.15
CA SER A 121 23.61 -15.13 -16.36
C SER A 121 24.52 -15.26 -15.14
N SER A 122 24.31 -14.51 -14.05
CA SER A 122 25.21 -14.56 -12.89
C SER A 122 24.78 -15.65 -11.89
N SER A 123 25.52 -16.77 -11.88
CA SER A 123 25.27 -17.91 -10.99
C SER A 123 25.97 -17.81 -9.63
N GLU A 124 26.84 -16.82 -9.40
CA GLU A 124 27.86 -16.94 -8.32
C GLU A 124 27.81 -15.89 -7.21
N SER A 125 26.88 -14.94 -7.21
CA SER A 125 26.69 -14.05 -6.07
C SER A 125 25.31 -13.41 -6.16
N TYR A 126 24.46 -13.56 -5.14
CA TYR A 126 23.21 -12.80 -5.06
C TYR A 126 23.45 -11.32 -4.73
N ARG A 127 24.67 -10.93 -4.35
CA ARG A 127 25.05 -9.55 -4.05
C ARG A 127 25.59 -8.89 -5.31
N ASN A 128 25.09 -7.71 -5.65
CA ASN A 128 25.65 -6.91 -6.72
C ASN A 128 27.09 -6.54 -6.34
N ARG A 129 28.07 -6.99 -7.13
CA ARG A 129 29.49 -6.78 -6.85
C ARG A 129 29.92 -5.32 -7.02
N SER A 130 29.26 -4.57 -7.90
CA SER A 130 29.62 -3.16 -8.13
C SER A 130 29.09 -2.25 -7.02
N THR A 131 27.91 -2.57 -6.46
CA THR A 131 27.28 -1.75 -5.43
C THR A 131 27.49 -2.30 -4.02
N GLY A 132 27.72 -3.61 -3.87
CA GLY A 132 27.74 -4.28 -2.59
C GLY A 132 26.35 -4.40 -1.95
N HIS A 133 25.27 -4.30 -2.71
CA HIS A 133 23.90 -4.45 -2.18
C HIS A 133 23.21 -5.71 -2.72
N TRP A 134 22.25 -6.22 -1.97
CA TRP A 134 21.41 -7.33 -2.42
C TRP A 134 20.23 -6.79 -3.24
N PRO A 135 19.75 -7.50 -4.26
CA PRO A 135 18.50 -7.16 -4.94
C PRO A 135 17.36 -6.93 -3.94
N GLY A 136 16.59 -5.87 -4.19
CA GLY A 136 15.52 -5.42 -3.30
C GLY A 136 15.99 -4.61 -2.09
N SER A 137 17.30 -4.42 -1.87
CA SER A 137 17.78 -3.49 -0.83
C SER A 137 17.36 -2.05 -1.13
N LEU A 138 17.00 -1.30 -0.09
CA LEU A 138 16.68 0.12 -0.21
C LEU A 138 17.93 0.91 -0.61
N ARG A 139 17.81 1.77 -1.61
CA ARG A 139 18.90 2.62 -2.13
C ARG A 139 18.66 4.10 -1.91
N GLY A 140 17.42 4.49 -1.76
CA GLY A 140 17.06 5.87 -1.43
C GLY A 140 15.56 6.09 -1.51
N LEU A 141 15.16 7.28 -1.07
CA LEU A 141 13.84 7.83 -1.27
C LEU A 141 13.97 9.13 -2.05
N ILE A 142 13.04 9.36 -2.96
CA ILE A 142 12.94 10.59 -3.74
C ILE A 142 11.63 11.29 -3.44
N ASP A 143 11.52 12.55 -3.83
CA ASP A 143 10.32 13.37 -3.60
C ASP A 143 10.02 13.68 -2.13
N TRP A 144 10.96 14.39 -1.49
CA TRP A 144 10.85 14.85 -0.10
C TRP A 144 10.02 16.15 0.04
N ALA A 145 9.21 16.50 -0.96
CA ALA A 145 8.43 17.74 -0.96
C ALA A 145 7.42 17.80 0.20
N GLU A 146 6.88 16.64 0.60
CA GLU A 146 5.94 16.48 1.71
C GLU A 146 6.63 16.18 3.05
N SER A 147 7.95 16.34 3.12
CA SER A 147 8.71 16.01 4.33
C SER A 147 8.41 16.97 5.48
N GLU A 148 8.20 16.41 6.66
CA GLU A 148 7.81 17.16 7.84
C GLU A 148 8.33 16.49 9.12
N TYR A 149 8.61 17.27 10.16
CA TYR A 149 8.88 16.70 11.47
C TYR A 149 7.57 16.24 12.11
N LEU A 150 7.51 14.96 12.45
CA LEU A 150 6.37 14.34 13.11
C LEU A 150 6.84 13.42 14.24
N PRO A 151 5.97 13.11 15.21
CA PRO A 151 6.25 12.06 16.18
C PRO A 151 6.71 10.75 15.53
N PHE A 152 7.80 10.19 16.04
CA PHE A 152 8.30 8.90 15.62
C PHE A 152 7.19 7.85 15.70
N GLY A 153 7.12 6.96 14.71
CA GLY A 153 6.02 6.00 14.59
C GLY A 153 5.00 6.38 13.54
N ILE A 154 4.71 7.68 13.32
CA ILE A 154 3.72 8.09 12.30
C ILE A 154 4.11 7.58 10.92
N CYS A 155 5.38 7.74 10.55
CA CYS A 155 5.92 7.30 9.26
C CYS A 155 5.92 5.76 9.04
N LEU A 156 5.66 4.96 10.08
CA LEU A 156 5.68 3.50 9.99
C LEU A 156 4.48 2.94 9.21
N TYR A 157 3.50 3.77 8.83
CA TYR A 157 2.43 3.36 7.90
C TYR A 157 3.01 2.80 6.59
N GLY A 158 4.15 3.34 6.13
CA GLY A 158 4.83 2.86 4.92
C GLY A 158 5.23 1.39 4.98
N ALA A 159 5.34 0.79 6.18
CA ALA A 159 5.56 -0.65 6.31
C ALA A 159 4.38 -1.44 5.73
N GLU A 160 3.14 -0.99 5.91
CA GLU A 160 1.95 -1.69 5.36
C GLU A 160 1.93 -1.64 3.83
N GLU A 161 2.34 -0.52 3.23
CA GLU A 161 2.52 -0.38 1.78
C GLU A 161 3.59 -1.32 1.20
N LEU A 162 4.61 -1.64 1.99
CA LEU A 162 5.67 -2.57 1.60
C LEU A 162 5.28 -4.06 1.76
N LEU A 163 4.28 -4.35 2.60
CA LEU A 163 3.80 -5.71 2.86
C LEU A 163 2.84 -6.25 1.79
N GLY A 164 2.46 -5.42 0.83
CA GLY A 164 1.59 -5.80 -0.28
C GLY A 164 1.84 -4.97 -1.54
N GLN A 165 0.87 -5.00 -2.43
CA GLN A 165 0.83 -4.17 -3.63
C GLN A 165 -0.59 -4.00 -4.13
N THR A 166 -0.82 -2.91 -4.87
CA THR A 166 -2.03 -2.74 -5.66
C THR A 166 -2.06 -3.72 -6.83
N VAL A 167 -3.06 -4.58 -6.87
CA VAL A 167 -3.39 -5.46 -7.99
C VAL A 167 -4.47 -4.80 -8.83
N ARG A 168 -4.23 -4.69 -10.13
CA ARG A 168 -5.22 -4.18 -11.08
C ARG A 168 -5.82 -5.34 -11.87
N THR A 169 -7.14 -5.35 -11.96
CA THR A 169 -7.91 -6.36 -12.67
C THR A 169 -8.90 -5.68 -13.58
N TRP A 170 -8.97 -6.12 -14.83
CA TRP A 170 -10.02 -5.67 -15.75
C TRP A 170 -11.36 -6.31 -15.35
N ASP A 171 -12.38 -5.49 -15.12
CA ASP A 171 -13.75 -5.96 -14.97
C ASP A 171 -14.46 -5.87 -16.34
N PRO A 172 -14.69 -7.00 -17.03
CA PRO A 172 -15.35 -7.00 -18.33
C PRO A 172 -16.83 -6.61 -18.26
N THR A 173 -17.47 -6.72 -17.09
CA THR A 173 -18.90 -6.40 -16.90
C THR A 173 -19.12 -4.91 -16.72
N ALA A 174 -18.28 -4.26 -15.90
CA ALA A 174 -18.32 -2.81 -15.68
C ALA A 174 -17.50 -2.02 -16.72
N LYS A 175 -16.72 -2.71 -17.57
CA LYS A 175 -15.80 -2.11 -18.56
C LYS A 175 -14.84 -1.10 -17.92
N GLU A 176 -14.41 -1.40 -16.70
CA GLU A 176 -13.52 -0.56 -15.91
C GLU A 176 -12.35 -1.36 -15.34
N GLU A 177 -11.21 -0.69 -15.14
CA GLU A 177 -10.09 -1.26 -14.42
C GLU A 177 -10.36 -1.11 -12.91
N LYS A 178 -10.45 -2.24 -12.21
CA LYS A 178 -10.55 -2.27 -10.76
C LYS A 178 -9.18 -2.42 -10.15
N SER A 179 -8.93 -1.63 -9.12
CA SER A 179 -7.70 -1.58 -8.34
C SER A 179 -8.01 -2.09 -6.93
N ARG A 180 -7.13 -2.90 -6.34
CA ARG A 180 -7.23 -3.29 -4.92
C ARG A 180 -5.86 -3.50 -4.33
N PHE A 181 -5.65 -3.12 -3.07
CA PHE A 181 -4.46 -3.50 -2.35
C PHE A 181 -4.57 -4.95 -1.85
N ALA A 182 -3.53 -5.75 -2.01
CA ALA A 182 -3.45 -7.09 -1.45
C ALA A 182 -2.09 -7.31 -0.78
N TYR A 183 -2.12 -7.83 0.45
CA TYR A 183 -0.91 -8.29 1.12
C TYR A 183 -0.30 -9.50 0.41
N TYR A 184 1.02 -9.60 0.50
CA TYR A 184 1.70 -10.82 0.08
C TYR A 184 1.37 -12.00 1.02
N PRO A 185 1.41 -13.25 0.52
CA PRO A 185 1.25 -14.42 1.39
C PRO A 185 2.20 -14.44 2.60
N SER A 186 3.40 -13.86 2.45
CA SER A 186 4.42 -13.75 3.50
C SER A 186 4.32 -12.48 4.34
N ALA A 187 3.25 -11.68 4.24
CA ALA A 187 3.15 -10.39 4.93
C ALA A 187 3.28 -10.52 6.45
N GLY A 188 2.73 -11.59 7.04
CA GLY A 188 2.88 -11.86 8.48
C GLY A 188 4.35 -12.03 8.88
N ASP A 189 5.13 -12.79 8.12
CA ASP A 189 6.55 -13.05 8.39
C ASP A 189 7.38 -11.77 8.19
N LEU A 190 7.09 -11.04 7.11
CA LEU A 190 7.76 -9.78 6.79
C LEU A 190 7.48 -8.70 7.85
N ARG A 191 6.26 -8.64 8.40
CA ARG A 191 5.92 -7.72 9.49
C ARG A 191 6.66 -8.06 10.78
N ARG A 192 6.79 -9.36 11.12
CA ARG A 192 7.60 -9.79 12.27
C ARG A 192 9.07 -9.45 12.08
N LEU A 193 9.60 -9.66 10.87
CA LEU A 193 10.97 -9.28 10.54
C LEU A 193 11.21 -7.77 10.68
N PHE A 194 10.29 -6.95 10.17
CA PHE A 194 10.36 -5.49 10.31
C PHE A 194 10.45 -5.06 11.78
N TRP A 195 9.54 -5.55 12.63
CA TRP A 195 9.54 -5.18 14.04
C TRP A 195 10.78 -5.70 14.78
N HIS A 196 11.23 -6.91 14.45
CA HIS A 196 12.48 -7.43 14.99
C HIS A 196 13.68 -6.52 14.66
N GLU A 197 13.81 -6.08 13.41
CA GLU A 197 14.91 -5.17 13.02
C GLU A 197 14.76 -3.78 13.65
N MET A 198 13.53 -3.27 13.80
CA MET A 198 13.27 -2.03 14.53
C MET A 198 13.69 -2.12 16.00
N GLU A 199 13.40 -3.23 16.67
CA GLU A 199 13.77 -3.47 18.06
C GLU A 199 15.29 -3.63 18.25
N VAL A 200 15.98 -4.20 17.25
CA VAL A 200 17.45 -4.27 17.21
C VAL A 200 18.06 -2.88 16.98
N ALA A 201 17.54 -2.12 16.03
CA ALA A 201 18.08 -0.81 15.65
C ALA A 201 17.69 0.32 16.62
N VAL A 202 16.56 0.19 17.32
CA VAL A 202 16.08 1.11 18.35
C VAL A 202 15.87 0.32 19.65
N PRO A 203 16.96 0.00 20.39
CA PRO A 203 16.89 -0.87 21.58
C PRO A 203 15.88 -0.47 22.67
N PRO A 204 15.52 0.81 22.88
CA PRO A 204 14.42 1.17 23.78
C PRO A 204 13.10 0.48 23.45
N LEU A 205 12.77 0.28 22.16
CA LEU A 205 11.52 -0.38 21.75
C LEU A 205 11.43 -1.84 22.21
N ALA A 206 12.57 -2.52 22.36
CA ALA A 206 12.62 -3.89 22.85
C ALA A 206 12.45 -3.99 24.38
N ARG A 207 12.86 -2.94 25.11
CA ARG A 207 12.92 -2.93 26.59
C ARG A 207 11.68 -2.31 27.22
N ASP A 208 11.11 -1.32 26.56
CA ASP A 208 9.99 -0.54 27.06
C ASP A 208 8.73 -0.86 26.23
N LYS A 209 7.85 -1.67 26.85
CA LYS A 209 6.60 -2.10 26.21
C LYS A 209 5.59 -0.95 26.07
N GLU A 210 5.62 0.03 26.96
CA GLU A 210 4.73 1.19 26.88
C GLU A 210 5.16 2.06 25.72
N LEU A 211 6.45 2.39 25.61
CA LEU A 211 7.02 3.09 24.45
C LEU A 211 6.71 2.35 23.15
N ARG A 212 6.92 1.03 23.12
CA ARG A 212 6.61 0.19 21.95
C ARG A 212 5.14 0.29 21.55
N GLY A 213 4.24 0.27 22.54
CA GLY A 213 2.79 0.43 22.34
C GLY A 213 2.41 1.82 21.81
N THR A 214 3.01 2.89 22.35
CA THR A 214 2.80 4.26 21.86
C THR A 214 3.28 4.41 20.42
N VAL A 215 4.39 3.78 20.03
CA VAL A 215 4.86 3.74 18.64
C VAL A 215 3.90 2.96 17.72
N GLU A 216 3.20 1.92 18.21
CA GLU A 216 2.12 1.29 17.43
C GLU A 216 0.93 2.21 17.23
N GLN A 217 0.53 2.94 18.26
CA GLN A 217 -0.54 3.92 18.17
C GLN A 217 -0.18 5.05 17.19
N ALA A 218 1.08 5.51 17.21
CA ALA A 218 1.60 6.43 16.20
C ALA A 218 1.57 5.84 14.79
N ARG A 219 1.89 4.55 14.60
CA ARG A 219 1.74 3.88 13.30
C ARG A 219 0.28 3.88 12.81
N LEU A 220 -0.67 3.59 13.70
CA LEU A 220 -2.11 3.66 13.38
C LEU A 220 -2.53 5.09 13.01
N LEU A 221 -2.03 6.09 13.72
CA LEU A 221 -2.21 7.49 13.35
C LEU A 221 -1.71 7.77 11.93
N GLY A 222 -0.52 7.30 11.57
CA GLY A 222 0.01 7.43 10.21
C GLY A 222 -0.91 6.83 9.14
N ILE A 223 -1.43 5.62 9.38
CA ILE A 223 -2.40 4.96 8.48
C ILE A 223 -3.66 5.81 8.31
N LEU A 224 -4.21 6.31 9.42
CA LEU A 224 -5.40 7.17 9.40
C LEU A 224 -5.15 8.49 8.68
N LEU A 225 -4.00 9.14 8.89
CA LEU A 225 -3.70 10.41 8.22
C LEU A 225 -3.53 10.23 6.71
N TRP A 226 -2.92 9.12 6.28
CA TRP A 226 -2.62 8.88 4.88
C TRP A 226 -3.83 8.38 4.08
N HIS A 227 -4.61 7.45 4.64
CA HIS A 227 -5.76 6.84 3.94
C HIS A 227 -7.12 7.33 4.42
N GLY A 228 -7.18 8.09 5.52
CA GLY A 228 -8.42 8.65 6.06
C GLY A 228 -8.84 9.95 5.39
N PHE A 229 -7.98 10.55 4.57
CA PHE A 229 -8.28 11.74 3.79
C PHE A 229 -8.20 11.44 2.29
N ALA A 230 -9.19 11.94 1.56
CA ALA A 230 -9.19 11.87 0.10
C ALA A 230 -8.32 13.00 -0.48
N PHE A 231 -7.68 12.70 -1.60
CA PHE A 231 -6.99 13.70 -2.41
C PHE A 231 -7.96 14.23 -3.47
N ASP A 232 -8.47 15.44 -3.27
CA ASP A 232 -9.32 16.13 -4.25
C ASP A 232 -8.59 17.36 -4.79
N ASP A 233 -8.28 17.38 -6.08
CA ASP A 233 -7.73 18.54 -6.81
C ASP A 233 -6.54 19.26 -6.14
N GLY A 234 -5.69 18.53 -5.42
CA GLY A 234 -4.51 19.08 -4.74
C GLY A 234 -4.71 19.42 -3.25
N ALA A 235 -5.89 19.19 -2.70
CA ALA A 235 -6.20 19.35 -1.28
C ALA A 235 -6.39 17.98 -0.59
N ILE A 236 -5.78 17.83 0.60
CA ILE A 236 -5.93 16.68 1.51
C ILE A 236 -6.64 17.16 2.77
N ASP A 237 -7.92 17.50 2.62
CA ASP A 237 -8.74 18.08 3.68
C ASP A 237 -10.07 17.34 3.87
N ARG A 238 -10.62 16.67 2.85
CA ARG A 238 -11.86 15.89 2.96
C ARG A 238 -11.59 14.48 3.50
N VAL A 239 -12.40 14.01 4.44
CA VAL A 239 -12.34 12.63 4.93
C VAL A 239 -12.90 11.67 3.87
N VAL A 240 -12.31 10.48 3.76
CA VAL A 240 -12.76 9.48 2.78
C VAL A 240 -14.19 9.02 3.02
N GLU A 241 -14.93 8.85 1.93
CA GLU A 241 -16.36 8.50 1.92
C GLU A 241 -16.57 7.14 1.27
N GLU A 242 -17.41 6.32 1.91
CA GLU A 242 -17.81 5.01 1.38
C GLU A 242 -18.54 5.14 0.04
N GLY A 243 -18.19 4.27 -0.91
CA GLY A 243 -18.74 4.30 -2.27
C GLY A 243 -18.05 5.26 -3.24
N ARG A 244 -17.46 6.36 -2.75
CA ARG A 244 -16.68 7.33 -3.55
C ARG A 244 -15.19 7.03 -3.53
N ASP A 245 -14.59 6.87 -2.35
CA ASP A 245 -13.14 6.71 -2.16
C ASP A 245 -12.78 5.24 -1.91
N ARG A 246 -13.28 4.36 -2.78
CA ARG A 246 -13.26 2.89 -2.58
C ARG A 246 -11.87 2.32 -2.32
N ASP A 247 -10.86 2.85 -3.01
CA ASP A 247 -9.48 2.37 -2.90
C ASP A 247 -8.88 2.71 -1.52
N GLU A 248 -9.16 3.90 -0.98
CA GLU A 248 -8.65 4.31 0.34
C GLU A 248 -9.39 3.63 1.48
N VAL A 249 -10.71 3.51 1.34
CA VAL A 249 -11.55 2.76 2.28
C VAL A 249 -11.11 1.29 2.34
N GLN A 250 -10.85 0.66 1.19
CA GLN A 250 -10.35 -0.72 1.13
C GLN A 250 -8.96 -0.87 1.77
N ARG A 251 -8.09 0.13 1.65
CA ARG A 251 -6.79 0.14 2.36
C ARG A 251 -6.97 0.27 3.86
N LEU A 252 -7.85 1.15 4.34
CA LEU A 252 -8.15 1.27 5.77
C LEU A 252 -8.63 -0.06 6.36
N ASP A 253 -9.57 -0.75 5.70
CA ASP A 253 -10.04 -2.07 6.16
C ASP A 253 -8.90 -3.11 6.22
N MET A 254 -8.06 -3.13 5.19
CA MET A 254 -6.91 -4.04 5.14
C MET A 254 -5.84 -3.70 6.19
N PHE A 255 -5.57 -2.42 6.44
CA PHE A 255 -4.44 -1.97 7.26
C PHE A 255 -4.78 -1.96 8.75
N LEU A 256 -6.04 -1.67 9.08
CA LEU A 256 -6.53 -1.62 10.46
C LEU A 256 -7.06 -2.98 10.95
N PHE A 257 -7.69 -3.76 10.07
CA PHE A 257 -8.39 -5.00 10.47
C PHE A 257 -7.90 -6.26 9.77
N GLY A 258 -7.10 -6.14 8.70
CA GLY A 258 -6.63 -7.28 7.93
C GLY A 258 -7.72 -7.96 7.10
N THR A 259 -8.84 -7.26 6.85
CA THR A 259 -9.99 -7.77 6.11
C THR A 259 -10.11 -7.14 4.73
N ASP A 260 -10.29 -7.95 3.70
CA ASP A 260 -10.81 -7.49 2.39
C ASP A 260 -12.34 -7.59 2.48
N GLU A 261 -13.08 -6.51 2.21
CA GLU A 261 -14.56 -6.44 2.31
C GLU A 261 -15.31 -7.44 1.39
N ARG A 262 -14.60 -8.37 0.73
CA ARG A 262 -15.17 -9.50 0.00
C ARG A 262 -15.20 -10.82 0.77
N GLY A 263 -14.77 -10.84 2.03
CA GLY A 263 -14.76 -12.04 2.87
C GLY A 263 -16.12 -12.49 3.44
N THR A 264 -17.15 -11.66 3.32
CA THR A 264 -18.48 -11.87 3.94
C THR A 264 -19.58 -12.30 2.96
N ASP A 265 -19.46 -12.05 1.66
CA ASP A 265 -20.54 -12.33 0.70
C ASP A 265 -20.56 -13.76 0.16
N GLU A 266 -19.44 -14.50 0.21
CA GLU A 266 -19.39 -15.89 -0.29
C GLU A 266 -19.68 -16.96 0.78
N ARG A 267 -19.69 -16.59 2.07
CA ARG A 267 -19.94 -17.55 3.18
C ARG A 267 -21.41 -17.64 3.62
N GLY A 268 -22.31 -16.89 3.00
CA GLY A 268 -23.74 -16.87 3.34
C GLY A 268 -24.65 -17.81 2.52
N MET A 269 -24.13 -18.52 1.51
CA MET A 269 -24.96 -19.26 0.55
C MET A 269 -24.92 -20.80 0.63
N THR A 270 -24.20 -21.40 1.59
CA THR A 270 -24.09 -22.88 1.68
C THR A 270 -24.67 -23.53 2.93
N GLU A 271 -25.52 -22.86 3.72
CA GLU A 271 -26.21 -23.50 4.85
C GLU A 271 -27.68 -23.05 5.02
N ARG A 272 -28.49 -23.16 3.96
CA ARG A 272 -29.95 -23.30 4.10
C ARG A 272 -30.50 -24.21 3.00
N GLY A 273 -30.58 -25.51 3.29
CA GLY A 273 -31.23 -26.44 2.37
C GLY A 273 -30.99 -27.92 2.65
N MET A 274 -30.96 -28.36 3.91
CA MET A 274 -31.08 -29.77 4.25
C MET A 274 -32.03 -29.97 5.44
N THR A 275 -33.33 -29.97 5.15
CA THR A 275 -34.33 -30.72 5.91
C THR A 275 -35.19 -31.50 4.92
N GLY A 276 -35.27 -32.80 5.13
CA GLY A 276 -35.78 -33.76 4.15
C GLY A 276 -37.29 -34.00 4.18
N SER A 277 -37.73 -34.69 3.12
CA SER A 277 -38.91 -35.56 2.97
C SER A 277 -38.93 -35.91 1.47
N GLY A 278 -38.99 -37.15 0.98
CA GLY A 278 -39.71 -38.32 1.47
C GLY A 278 -40.89 -38.62 0.54
N GLY A 279 -40.70 -39.50 -0.45
CA GLY A 279 -41.78 -40.31 -1.04
C GLY A 279 -42.22 -40.02 -2.49
N GLY A 280 -41.87 -40.97 -3.39
CA GLY A 280 -42.85 -41.74 -4.17
C GLY A 280 -43.41 -41.18 -5.49
N GLY A 281 -43.22 -41.94 -6.58
CA GLY A 281 -44.27 -42.13 -7.60
C GLY A 281 -43.92 -41.84 -9.07
N GLY A 282 -43.47 -42.88 -9.77
CA GLY A 282 -43.94 -43.36 -11.09
C GLY A 282 -44.34 -42.43 -12.26
N GLY A 283 -43.89 -42.82 -13.45
CA GLY A 283 -44.53 -42.50 -14.74
C GLY A 283 -43.61 -41.76 -15.71
N GLU A 284 -42.84 -42.45 -16.55
CA GLU A 284 -43.18 -43.00 -17.88
C GLU A 284 -42.67 -42.15 -19.05
N LYS A 285 -42.19 -42.89 -20.04
CA LYS A 285 -41.39 -42.52 -21.22
C LYS A 285 -42.06 -41.51 -22.15
N GLY A 286 -41.24 -40.62 -22.71
CA GLY A 286 -41.52 -39.89 -23.95
C GLY A 286 -40.24 -39.78 -24.80
N VAL A 287 -40.27 -40.47 -25.93
CA VAL A 287 -39.23 -40.54 -26.97
C VAL A 287 -39.28 -39.29 -27.85
N GLY A 288 -38.14 -38.83 -28.36
CA GLY A 288 -38.10 -37.85 -29.44
C GLY A 288 -36.68 -37.51 -29.89
N ASP A 289 -36.26 -38.17 -30.97
CA ASP A 289 -35.14 -37.82 -31.88
C ASP A 289 -35.06 -36.30 -32.14
N GLY A 290 -33.91 -35.64 -32.33
CA GLY A 290 -32.74 -36.00 -33.12
C GLY A 290 -32.57 -34.94 -34.21
N ALA A 291 -31.39 -34.33 -34.33
CA ALA A 291 -30.81 -33.86 -35.60
C ALA A 291 -29.50 -33.09 -35.39
N LYS A 292 -28.44 -33.64 -35.98
CA LYS A 292 -27.17 -32.97 -36.30
C LYS A 292 -27.36 -32.01 -37.46
N GLY A 293 -26.68 -30.87 -37.42
CA GLY A 293 -26.43 -30.02 -38.60
C GLY A 293 -25.03 -29.42 -38.54
N LYS A 294 -24.17 -29.86 -39.46
CA LYS A 294 -22.76 -29.45 -39.66
C LYS A 294 -22.64 -28.34 -40.71
N GLY A 295 -21.57 -27.54 -40.59
CA GLY A 295 -20.87 -26.86 -41.70
C GLY A 295 -21.51 -25.55 -42.16
N LYS A 296 -20.81 -24.55 -42.67
CA LYS A 296 -19.49 -24.45 -43.34
C LYS A 296 -19.11 -22.94 -43.38
N GLU A 297 -17.86 -22.61 -43.07
CA GLU A 297 -16.83 -22.10 -44.00
C GLU A 297 -17.02 -20.71 -44.66
N LYS A 298 -16.06 -19.82 -44.31
CA LYS A 298 -15.26 -18.91 -45.15
C LYS A 298 -15.94 -17.81 -45.99
N ALA A 299 -15.51 -16.57 -45.75
CA ALA A 299 -14.83 -15.77 -46.78
C ALA A 299 -13.95 -14.69 -46.12
N ALA A 300 -12.71 -14.61 -46.58
CA ALA A 300 -11.77 -13.52 -46.34
C ALA A 300 -11.60 -12.75 -47.66
N VAL A 301 -11.68 -11.42 -47.63
CA VAL A 301 -11.08 -10.48 -48.60
C VAL A 301 -10.95 -9.15 -47.83
N ASP A 302 -9.77 -8.71 -47.40
CA ASP A 302 -8.61 -8.12 -48.11
C ASP A 302 -8.64 -6.58 -48.10
N VAL A 303 -7.42 -6.05 -48.10
CA VAL A 303 -6.91 -4.79 -47.56
C VAL A 303 -7.31 -3.54 -48.35
N SER A 304 -7.55 -2.44 -47.63
CA SER A 304 -7.31 -1.09 -48.13
C SER A 304 -6.90 -0.15 -46.99
N GLU A 305 -5.65 0.28 -47.04
CA GLU A 305 -5.02 1.29 -46.19
C GLU A 305 -5.78 2.63 -46.23
N LYS A 306 -6.01 3.21 -45.06
CA LYS A 306 -5.97 4.67 -44.88
C LYS A 306 -5.49 4.98 -43.48
N GLY A 307 -4.20 5.29 -43.38
CA GLY A 307 -3.56 5.79 -42.17
C GLY A 307 -4.16 7.14 -41.75
N LYS A 308 -4.58 7.21 -40.49
CA LYS A 308 -4.59 8.43 -39.67
C LYS A 308 -4.23 8.01 -38.25
N GLY A 309 -3.13 8.56 -37.75
CA GLY A 309 -2.59 8.28 -36.43
C GLY A 309 -3.63 8.45 -35.34
N LYS A 310 -3.86 7.39 -34.57
CA LYS A 310 -4.53 7.47 -33.27
C LYS A 310 -3.43 7.45 -32.22
N GLU A 311 -3.15 8.63 -31.67
CA GLU A 311 -2.47 8.76 -30.39
C GLU A 311 -3.18 7.85 -29.39
N ARG A 312 -2.41 6.97 -28.74
CA ARG A 312 -2.89 6.13 -27.64
C ARG A 312 -3.27 7.07 -26.50
N GLU A 313 -4.54 7.02 -26.09
CA GLU A 313 -5.00 7.62 -24.85
C GLU A 313 -4.23 6.98 -23.68
N VAL A 314 -3.25 7.73 -23.19
CA VAL A 314 -2.56 7.45 -21.93
C VAL A 314 -3.57 7.68 -20.80
N SER A 315 -3.81 6.63 -20.03
CA SER A 315 -4.69 6.60 -18.84
C SER A 315 -4.38 7.77 -17.90
N LYS A 316 -5.43 8.36 -17.32
CA LYS A 316 -5.39 9.56 -16.46
C LYS A 316 -4.39 9.46 -15.29
N GLY A 317 -4.13 8.24 -14.78
CA GLY A 317 -3.14 8.00 -13.73
C GLY A 317 -1.67 8.08 -14.19
N GLN A 318 -1.37 7.85 -15.47
CA GLN A 318 -0.02 8.08 -16.03
C GLN A 318 0.21 9.53 -16.48
N LYS A 319 -0.87 10.26 -16.79
CA LYS A 319 -0.82 11.72 -16.96
C LYS A 319 -0.58 12.44 -15.63
N PHE A 320 -1.00 11.87 -14.50
CA PHE A 320 -0.75 12.36 -13.14
C PHE A 320 0.75 12.37 -12.78
N LEU A 321 1.44 11.24 -12.94
CA LEU A 321 2.87 11.13 -12.61
C LEU A 321 3.80 11.97 -13.53
N ARG A 322 3.40 12.22 -14.78
CA ARG A 322 4.17 13.08 -15.71
C ARG A 322 3.93 14.58 -15.52
N ARG A 323 2.79 15.01 -14.97
CA ARG A 323 2.48 16.44 -14.78
C ARG A 323 3.13 17.05 -13.54
N MET A 324 3.36 16.27 -12.48
CA MET A 324 4.09 16.77 -11.31
C MET A 324 5.56 17.08 -11.61
N SER A 325 6.21 16.29 -12.48
CA SER A 325 7.60 16.55 -12.88
C SER A 325 7.78 17.83 -13.73
N SER A 326 6.72 18.35 -14.37
CA SER A 326 6.82 19.55 -15.22
C SER A 326 6.32 20.84 -14.55
N MET A 327 5.74 20.80 -13.35
CA MET A 327 5.20 21.99 -12.66
C MET A 327 6.08 22.50 -11.51
N ILE A 328 7.17 21.80 -11.18
CA ILE A 328 8.14 22.21 -10.14
C ILE A 328 9.45 22.76 -10.78
N SER A 329 9.47 22.99 -12.09
CA SER A 329 10.51 23.78 -12.76
C SER A 329 10.04 25.24 -12.89
N LEU A 330 10.07 25.98 -11.79
CA LEU A 330 10.15 27.46 -11.75
C LEU A 330 10.92 27.90 -10.51
#